data_AF-A0A9D8RW42-F1
#
_entry.id   AF-A0A9D8RW42-F1
#
_cell.length_a   1.000
_cell.length_b   1.000
_cell.length_c   1.000
_cell.angle_alpha   90.00
_cell.angle_beta   90.00
_cell.angle_gamma   90.00
#
_symmetry.space_group_name_H-M   'P 1'
#
loop_
_entity.id
_entity.type
_entity.pdbx_description
1 polymer ?
#
loop_
_entity_poly.entity_id
_entity_poly.type
_entity_poly.pdbx_seq_one_letter_code
_entity_poly.pdbx_strand_id
1 'polypeptide(L)'
;MYSMFGSTVAAISTPRGKGGIAVIRVSGEDALTICEKFISPKNGKPLSEIKANTAVLTNVYDENGDILDESVVTVFRAPRSYTGEDTVEISCHGGVLLTESILSRTFACGAVQAGPGEFTRRAFSAGKLSLSQAEAVIGMIDAETRAALSLSKTNLGGAVRRKTDAIYEKLKELISSVYAVIDFPDEDLSSMDDDEVHAGIREVIEALEALRRSYKTGHAVCEGVRTVIFGKPNTGKSTILNLLAEKERAIVTDIAGTTRDVISETVAAGNVTLRLSDTAGVHGTEDAVESIGVKKSMEALEEAELVLAVFDLSNGLDAEDEEILSHVEKRAKIGVPVIAVCNKSDLFDASANETEIRRIRETLGTEPILLCAKNDESRDALVSRIEDTFESSDFSLSDTTVITNARQHAAVSDALAHANCALDTLDFLGADLACTELELAMGKLGELDGRQVTVDVVDSIFHRFCVGK
;
A
#
# COMPACT_ATOMS: atom_id res chain seq x y z
N MET A 1 17.33 -8.55 27.39
CA MET A 1 16.50 -8.16 26.24
C MET A 1 15.07 -8.35 26.70
N TYR A 2 14.41 -7.29 27.14
CA TYR A 2 13.01 -7.38 27.58
C TYR A 2 12.17 -7.60 26.33
N SER A 3 11.48 -8.74 26.24
CA SER A 3 10.43 -8.91 25.24
C SER A 3 9.33 -7.89 25.56
N MET A 4 9.02 -7.02 24.60
CA MET A 4 7.90 -6.09 24.70
C MET A 4 6.55 -6.84 24.74
N PHE A 5 6.55 -8.12 24.36
CA PHE A 5 5.39 -9.00 24.30
C PHE A 5 5.54 -10.15 25.30
N GLY A 6 4.75 -10.13 26.37
CA GLY A 6 4.81 -11.15 27.43
C GLY A 6 4.09 -12.47 27.12
N SER A 7 3.43 -12.58 25.97
CA SER A 7 2.59 -13.74 25.61
C SER A 7 3.09 -14.45 24.35
N THR A 8 2.95 -15.78 24.34
CA THR A 8 3.10 -16.60 23.13
C THR A 8 1.78 -16.58 22.36
N VAL A 9 1.84 -16.21 21.08
CA VAL A 9 0.65 -16.05 20.24
C VAL A 9 0.56 -17.10 19.15
N ALA A 10 -0.67 -17.42 18.74
CA ALA A 10 -0.95 -18.35 17.67
C ALA A 10 -2.07 -17.86 16.73
N ALA A 11 -1.96 -18.18 15.45
CA ALA A 11 -3.01 -17.99 14.46
C ALA A 11 -2.79 -18.88 13.22
N ILE A 12 -3.84 -19.03 12.42
CA ILE A 12 -3.76 -19.65 11.09
C ILE A 12 -3.11 -18.63 10.13
N SER A 13 -2.00 -19.00 9.49
CA SER A 13 -1.23 -18.13 8.58
C SER A 13 -1.57 -18.34 7.09
N THR A 14 -2.43 -19.31 6.77
CA THR A 14 -2.93 -19.57 5.41
C THR A 14 -4.34 -19.00 5.21
N PRO A 15 -4.75 -18.67 3.97
CA PRO A 15 -6.11 -18.22 3.69
C PRO A 15 -7.17 -19.19 4.23
N ARG A 16 -8.29 -18.65 4.72
CA ARG A 16 -9.38 -19.45 5.25
C ARG A 16 -10.12 -20.13 4.08
N GLY A 17 -10.20 -21.46 4.11
CA GLY A 17 -10.83 -22.22 3.03
C GLY A 17 -10.41 -23.68 3.04
N LYS A 18 -10.86 -24.43 2.03
CA LYS A 18 -10.40 -25.81 1.81
C LYS A 18 -9.12 -25.76 0.99
N GLY A 19 -8.07 -26.42 1.47
CA GLY A 19 -6.80 -26.55 0.77
C GLY A 19 -6.11 -27.88 1.08
N GLY A 20 -5.05 -28.18 0.33
CA GLY A 20 -4.23 -29.36 0.62
C GLY A 20 -3.47 -29.23 1.96
N ILE A 21 -3.03 -28.02 2.29
CA ILE A 21 -2.25 -27.71 3.49
C ILE A 21 -2.78 -26.41 4.10
N ALA A 22 -2.77 -26.34 5.43
CA ALA A 22 -2.89 -25.12 6.20
C ALA A 22 -1.74 -25.01 7.21
N VAL A 23 -1.35 -23.77 7.51
CA VAL A 23 -0.26 -23.49 8.45
C VAL A 23 -0.80 -22.77 9.66
N ILE A 24 -0.53 -23.32 10.85
CA ILE A 24 -0.75 -22.64 12.13
C ILE A 24 0.63 -22.22 12.65
N ARG A 25 0.79 -20.92 12.91
CA ARG A 25 2.03 -20.36 13.42
C ARG A 25 1.86 -20.06 14.91
N VAL A 26 2.85 -20.45 15.71
CA VAL A 26 2.95 -20.17 17.14
C VAL A 26 4.27 -19.45 17.39
N SER A 27 4.27 -18.28 18.03
CA SER A 27 5.48 -17.48 18.22
C SER A 27 5.53 -16.82 19.61
N GLY A 28 6.67 -16.91 20.27
CA GLY A 28 6.90 -16.43 21.64
C GLY A 28 7.85 -17.35 22.42
N GLU A 29 8.21 -16.93 23.64
CA GLU A 29 9.17 -17.66 24.49
C GLU A 29 8.74 -19.11 24.79
N ASP A 30 7.43 -19.35 24.93
CA ASP A 30 6.88 -20.68 25.24
C ASP A 30 6.42 -21.46 24.00
N ALA A 31 6.72 -21.00 22.78
CA ALA A 31 6.19 -21.60 21.55
C ALA A 31 6.49 -23.10 21.44
N LEU A 32 7.72 -23.51 21.78
CA LEU A 32 8.14 -24.91 21.78
C LEU A 32 7.40 -25.71 22.86
N THR A 33 7.41 -25.21 24.10
CA THR A 33 6.79 -25.89 25.25
C THR A 33 5.28 -26.04 25.10
N ILE A 34 4.59 -25.05 24.51
CA ILE A 34 3.15 -25.14 24.22
C ILE A 34 2.90 -26.24 23.18
N CYS A 35 3.66 -26.26 22.09
CA CYS A 35 3.49 -27.24 21.02
C CYS A 35 3.77 -28.68 21.50
N GLU A 36 4.78 -28.88 22.34
CA GLU A 36 5.14 -30.20 22.88
C GLU A 36 4.03 -30.88 23.71
N LYS A 37 3.07 -30.10 24.24
CA LYS A 37 1.95 -30.66 25.04
C LYS A 37 0.97 -31.49 24.20
N PHE A 38 0.92 -31.29 22.89
CA PHE A 38 -0.06 -31.93 22.01
C PHE A 38 0.51 -32.36 20.65
N ILE A 39 1.81 -32.20 20.43
CA ILE A 39 2.51 -32.61 19.21
C ILE A 39 3.66 -33.53 19.58
N SER A 40 3.69 -34.72 18.98
CA SER A 40 4.80 -35.67 19.14
C SER A 40 5.49 -35.94 17.80
N PRO A 41 6.78 -35.60 17.67
CA PRO A 41 7.62 -36.07 16.57
C PRO A 41 7.65 -37.60 16.45
N LYS A 42 7.54 -38.10 15.21
CA LYS A 42 7.62 -39.55 14.94
C LYS A 42 9.00 -40.15 15.20
N ASN A 43 10.03 -39.32 15.30
CA ASN A 43 11.38 -39.74 15.70
C ASN A 43 11.55 -39.87 17.22
N GLY A 44 10.51 -39.61 18.02
CA GLY A 44 10.49 -39.75 19.47
C GLY A 44 11.22 -38.65 20.25
N LYS A 45 11.80 -37.65 19.56
CA LYS A 45 12.49 -36.53 20.22
C LYS A 45 11.50 -35.40 20.54
N PRO A 46 11.69 -34.65 21.63
CA PRO A 46 10.91 -33.45 21.91
C PRO A 46 11.24 -32.32 20.89
N LEU A 47 10.32 -31.39 20.66
CA LEU A 47 10.51 -30.27 19.71
C LEU A 47 11.68 -29.36 20.09
N SER A 48 11.92 -29.19 21.40
CA SER A 48 13.02 -28.47 22.01
C SER A 48 14.41 -29.05 21.69
N GLU A 49 14.49 -30.33 21.29
CA GLU A 49 15.71 -30.97 20.81
C GLU A 49 15.87 -30.92 19.28
N ILE A 50 14.82 -30.53 18.55
CA ILE A 50 14.87 -30.40 17.09
C ILE A 50 15.71 -29.17 16.73
N LYS A 51 16.72 -29.38 15.87
CA LYS A 51 17.58 -28.31 15.37
C LYS A 51 16.74 -27.24 14.66
N ALA A 52 17.09 -25.96 14.87
CA ALA A 52 16.45 -24.84 14.18
C ALA A 52 16.46 -25.03 12.65
N ASN A 53 15.39 -24.54 12.00
CA ASN A 53 15.13 -24.64 10.56
C ASN A 53 15.02 -26.08 10.05
N THR A 54 14.54 -27.01 10.88
CA THR A 54 14.33 -28.42 10.50
C THR A 54 12.84 -28.73 10.49
N ALA A 55 12.38 -29.37 9.42
CA ALA A 55 11.03 -29.93 9.31
C ALA A 55 11.00 -31.38 9.83
N VAL A 56 9.98 -31.72 10.62
CA VAL A 56 9.82 -33.03 11.24
C VAL A 56 8.37 -33.50 11.10
N LEU A 57 8.19 -34.78 10.78
CA LEU A 57 6.88 -35.42 10.74
C LEU A 57 6.39 -35.73 12.16
N THR A 58 5.16 -35.35 12.46
CA THR A 58 4.58 -35.34 13.81
C THR A 58 3.14 -35.87 13.79
N ASN A 59 2.69 -36.40 14.92
CA ASN A 59 1.27 -36.58 15.19
C ASN A 59 0.78 -35.42 16.07
N VAL A 60 -0.40 -34.90 15.76
CA VAL A 60 -1.11 -33.88 16.54
C VAL A 60 -2.25 -34.54 17.28
N TYR A 61 -2.38 -34.26 18.57
CA TYR A 61 -3.33 -34.91 19.47
C TYR A 61 -4.40 -33.93 19.97
N ASP A 62 -5.60 -34.45 20.19
CA ASP A 62 -6.68 -33.70 20.84
C ASP A 62 -6.51 -33.67 22.38
N GLU A 63 -7.57 -33.29 23.09
CA GLU A 63 -7.60 -33.30 24.55
C GLU A 63 -7.73 -34.69 25.18
N ASN A 64 -8.28 -35.66 24.44
CA ASN A 64 -8.49 -37.04 24.88
C ASN A 64 -7.28 -37.95 24.59
N GLY A 65 -6.33 -37.46 23.78
CA GLY A 65 -5.16 -38.22 23.32
C GLY A 65 -5.37 -38.93 21.99
N ASP A 66 -6.47 -38.66 21.29
CA ASP A 66 -6.73 -39.15 19.94
C ASP A 66 -5.97 -38.32 18.91
N ILE A 67 -5.57 -38.95 17.80
CA ILE A 67 -4.83 -38.27 16.73
C ILE A 67 -5.81 -37.41 15.93
N LEU A 68 -5.62 -36.08 15.96
CA LEU A 68 -6.31 -35.12 15.12
C LEU A 68 -5.78 -35.15 13.68
N ASP A 69 -4.46 -35.14 13.54
CA ASP A 69 -3.78 -35.11 12.25
C ASP A 69 -2.35 -35.65 12.32
N GLU A 70 -1.82 -35.99 11.15
CA GLU A 70 -0.40 -36.16 10.91
C GLU A 70 0.14 -34.92 10.19
N SER A 71 0.94 -34.10 10.88
CA SER A 71 1.43 -32.82 10.37
C SER A 71 2.95 -32.78 10.21
N VAL A 72 3.43 -31.86 9.37
CA VAL A 72 4.84 -31.49 9.33
C VAL A 72 5.04 -30.24 10.16
N VAL A 73 5.91 -30.32 11.16
CA VAL A 73 6.25 -29.19 12.03
C VAL A 73 7.64 -28.66 11.70
N THR A 74 7.76 -27.34 11.53
CA THR A 74 9.04 -26.66 11.36
C THR A 74 9.34 -25.82 12.60
N VAL A 75 10.53 -26.02 13.17
CA VAL A 75 11.01 -25.29 14.35
C VAL A 75 11.97 -24.18 13.93
N PHE A 76 11.67 -22.94 14.30
CA PHE A 76 12.56 -21.79 14.20
C PHE A 76 12.94 -21.34 15.61
N ARG A 77 14.22 -21.01 15.82
CA ARG A 77 14.71 -20.51 17.12
C ARG A 77 15.15 -19.07 17.01
N ALA A 78 14.93 -18.29 18.06
CA ALA A 78 15.44 -16.93 18.19
C ALA A 78 16.97 -16.89 18.01
N PRO A 79 17.53 -15.85 17.35
CA PRO A 79 16.83 -14.79 16.62
C PRO A 79 16.50 -15.17 15.16
N ARG A 80 16.65 -16.42 14.74
CA ARG A 80 16.55 -16.88 13.33
C ARG A 80 15.13 -17.33 12.94
N SER A 81 14.16 -16.51 13.25
CA SER A 81 12.75 -16.64 12.83
C SER A 81 12.26 -15.35 12.17
N TYR A 82 11.02 -15.36 11.70
CA TYR A 82 10.34 -14.18 11.15
C TYR A 82 10.16 -13.08 12.21
N THR A 83 9.59 -13.44 13.37
CA THR A 83 9.34 -12.51 14.49
C THR A 83 10.60 -12.14 15.26
N GLY A 84 11.69 -12.91 15.12
CA GLY A 84 12.87 -12.82 15.99
C GLY A 84 12.77 -13.67 17.27
N GLU A 85 11.61 -14.29 17.53
CA GLU A 85 11.34 -15.14 18.69
C GLU A 85 11.38 -16.64 18.32
N ASP A 86 11.34 -17.53 19.32
CA ASP A 86 11.08 -18.95 19.06
C ASP A 86 9.72 -19.09 18.37
N THR A 87 9.68 -19.88 17.29
CA THR A 87 8.49 -20.01 16.45
C THR A 87 8.34 -21.45 15.97
N VAL A 88 7.12 -21.96 16.05
CA VAL A 88 6.73 -23.28 15.53
C VAL A 88 5.68 -23.08 14.44
N GLU A 89 5.91 -23.67 13.27
CA GLU A 89 4.92 -23.70 12.18
C GLU A 89 4.41 -25.12 11.99
N ILE A 90 3.10 -25.30 12.19
CA ILE A 90 2.39 -26.58 12.09
C ILE A 90 1.71 -26.63 10.72
N SER A 91 2.28 -27.39 9.78
CA SER A 91 1.72 -27.62 8.46
C SER A 91 0.85 -28.88 8.48
N CYS A 92 -0.46 -28.68 8.61
CA CYS A 92 -1.50 -29.72 8.73
C CYS A 92 -2.38 -29.78 7.48
N HIS A 93 -3.25 -30.78 7.37
CA HIS A 93 -4.22 -30.84 6.28
C HIS A 93 -5.18 -29.63 6.31
N GLY A 94 -5.45 -29.03 5.15
CA GLY A 94 -6.18 -27.76 5.03
C GLY A 94 -7.72 -27.85 5.17
N GLY A 95 -8.21 -28.66 6.11
CA GLY A 95 -9.63 -28.73 6.46
C GLY A 95 -10.02 -27.68 7.50
N VAL A 96 -11.06 -26.88 7.24
CA VAL A 96 -11.48 -25.76 8.13
C VAL A 96 -11.70 -26.22 9.59
N LEU A 97 -12.45 -27.31 9.80
CA LEU A 97 -12.71 -27.82 11.15
C LEU A 97 -11.41 -28.32 11.82
N LEU A 98 -10.53 -28.96 11.06
CA LEU A 98 -9.28 -29.49 11.57
C LEU A 98 -8.35 -28.37 12.03
N THR A 99 -8.17 -27.34 11.20
CA THR A 99 -7.32 -26.19 11.52
C THR A 99 -7.85 -25.41 12.71
N GLU A 100 -9.17 -25.21 12.80
CA GLU A 100 -9.81 -24.59 13.98
C GLU A 100 -9.63 -25.45 15.24
N SER A 101 -9.65 -26.79 15.13
CA SER A 101 -9.43 -27.71 16.25
C SER A 101 -7.97 -27.67 16.75
N ILE A 102 -6.99 -27.69 15.84
CA ILE A 102 -5.56 -27.60 16.20
C ILE A 102 -5.26 -26.22 16.81
N LEU A 103 -5.82 -25.14 16.25
CA LEU A 103 -5.66 -23.79 16.82
C LEU A 103 -6.28 -23.71 18.23
N SER A 104 -7.49 -24.24 18.41
CA SER A 104 -8.16 -24.30 19.72
C SER A 104 -7.33 -25.10 20.73
N ARG A 105 -6.74 -26.22 20.31
CA ARG A 105 -5.82 -27.00 21.14
C ARG A 105 -4.57 -26.20 21.53
N THR A 106 -4.04 -25.41 20.60
CA THR A 106 -2.90 -24.53 20.85
C THR A 106 -3.23 -23.49 21.94
N PHE A 107 -4.43 -22.91 21.92
CA PHE A 107 -4.90 -21.99 22.97
C PHE A 107 -5.08 -22.69 24.32
N ALA A 108 -5.72 -23.87 24.33
CA ALA A 108 -5.88 -24.66 25.55
C ALA A 108 -4.53 -25.03 26.21
N CYS A 109 -3.46 -25.11 25.41
CA CYS A 109 -2.10 -25.41 25.86
C CYS A 109 -1.29 -24.18 26.32
N GLY A 110 -1.82 -22.96 26.18
CA GLY A 110 -1.25 -21.73 26.76
C GLY A 110 -0.96 -20.60 25.78
N ALA A 111 -1.20 -20.77 24.47
CA ALA A 111 -1.06 -19.67 23.52
C ALA A 111 -2.27 -18.72 23.58
N VAL A 112 -2.08 -17.48 23.16
CA VAL A 112 -3.14 -16.48 22.99
C VAL A 112 -3.40 -16.25 21.49
N GLN A 113 -4.61 -15.86 21.11
CA GLN A 113 -4.89 -15.50 19.73
C GLN A 113 -4.06 -14.28 19.30
N ALA A 114 -3.34 -14.41 18.18
CA ALA A 114 -2.62 -13.28 17.60
C ALA A 114 -3.59 -12.22 17.08
N GLY A 115 -3.27 -10.94 17.32
CA GLY A 115 -3.97 -9.82 16.70
C GLY A 115 -3.65 -9.66 15.21
N PRO A 116 -4.40 -8.79 14.50
CA PRO A 116 -4.06 -8.37 13.14
C PRO A 116 -2.61 -7.85 13.06
N GLY A 117 -1.81 -8.36 12.13
CA GLY A 117 -0.44 -7.89 11.90
C GLY A 117 0.56 -8.20 13.00
N GLU A 118 0.18 -8.96 14.04
CA GLU A 118 0.99 -9.08 15.24
C GLU A 118 2.35 -9.77 15.00
N PHE A 119 2.44 -10.74 14.09
CA PHE A 119 3.74 -11.39 13.81
C PHE A 119 4.69 -10.40 13.12
N THR A 120 4.20 -9.60 12.18
CA THR A 120 4.97 -8.57 11.50
C THR A 120 5.35 -7.45 12.47
N ARG A 121 4.45 -7.07 13.40
CA ARG A 121 4.74 -6.11 14.47
C ARG A 121 5.86 -6.58 15.39
N ARG A 122 5.86 -7.87 15.76
CA ARG A 122 6.95 -8.51 16.52
C ARG A 122 8.26 -8.48 15.74
N ALA A 123 8.24 -8.78 14.44
CA ALA A 123 9.41 -8.69 13.57
C ALA A 123 9.99 -7.26 13.51
N PHE A 124 9.14 -6.24 13.35
CA PHE A 124 9.54 -4.83 13.42
C PHE A 124 10.18 -4.50 14.78
N SER A 125 9.53 -4.89 15.89
CA SER A 125 10.02 -4.63 17.25
C SER A 125 11.35 -5.34 17.55
N ALA A 126 11.58 -6.51 16.95
CA ALA A 126 12.83 -7.25 17.02
C ALA A 126 13.93 -6.70 16.10
N GLY A 127 13.69 -5.60 15.38
CA GLY A 127 14.62 -4.98 14.45
C GLY A 127 14.86 -5.79 13.16
N LYS A 128 13.98 -6.75 12.85
CA LYS A 128 14.09 -7.57 11.62
C LYS A 128 13.71 -6.80 10.37
N LEU A 129 12.80 -5.84 10.50
CA LEU A 129 12.22 -5.05 9.44
C LEU A 129 12.12 -3.60 9.93
N SER A 130 12.32 -2.63 9.03
CA SER A 130 11.84 -1.25 9.27
C SER A 130 10.34 -1.15 9.06
N LEU A 131 9.73 -0.04 9.47
CA LEU A 131 8.29 0.19 9.28
C LEU A 131 7.90 0.19 7.80
N SER A 132 8.71 0.84 6.96
CA SER A 132 8.53 0.83 5.50
C SER A 132 8.64 -0.58 4.89
N GLN A 133 9.48 -1.46 5.46
CA GLN A 133 9.58 -2.85 5.02
C GLN A 133 8.37 -3.66 5.49
N ALA A 134 7.85 -3.39 6.68
CA ALA A 134 6.62 -4.01 7.17
C ALA A 134 5.41 -3.65 6.27
N GLU A 135 5.27 -2.37 5.90
CA GLU A 135 4.24 -1.93 4.94
C GLU A 135 4.40 -2.61 3.56
N ALA A 136 5.63 -2.81 3.10
CA ALA A 136 5.90 -3.53 1.86
C ALA A 136 5.53 -5.02 1.90
N VAL A 137 5.45 -5.64 3.09
CA VAL A 137 4.91 -7.00 3.23
C VAL A 137 3.42 -7.02 2.86
N ILE A 138 2.64 -6.01 3.29
CA ILE A 138 1.22 -5.88 2.90
C ILE A 138 1.12 -5.71 1.39
N GLY A 139 1.86 -4.74 0.84
CA GLY A 139 1.82 -4.45 -0.60
C GLY A 139 2.15 -5.68 -1.47
N MET A 140 3.03 -6.57 -1.00
CA MET A 140 3.34 -7.82 -1.69
C MET A 140 2.19 -8.85 -1.66
N ILE A 141 1.43 -8.88 -0.57
CA ILE A 141 0.31 -9.80 -0.39
C ILE A 141 -0.90 -9.35 -1.21
N ASP A 142 -1.14 -8.04 -1.21
CA ASP A 142 -2.28 -7.41 -1.86
C ASP A 142 -2.00 -7.04 -3.33
N ALA A 143 -0.77 -7.28 -3.82
CA ALA A 143 -0.39 -6.92 -5.19
C ALA A 143 -1.25 -7.65 -6.24
N GLU A 144 -2.01 -6.87 -7.01
CA GLU A 144 -2.83 -7.36 -8.12
C GLU A 144 -2.11 -7.28 -9.48
N THR A 145 -1.10 -6.42 -9.59
CA THR A 145 -0.29 -6.25 -10.81
C THR A 145 1.14 -6.71 -10.64
N ARG A 146 1.81 -7.07 -11.74
CA ARG A 146 3.25 -7.38 -11.74
C ARG A 146 4.09 -6.18 -11.29
N ALA A 147 3.66 -4.97 -11.65
CA ALA A 147 4.31 -3.73 -11.22
C ALA A 147 4.20 -3.54 -9.70
N ALA A 148 3.01 -3.70 -9.11
CA ALA A 148 2.79 -3.63 -7.66
C ALA A 148 3.61 -4.67 -6.90
N LEU A 149 3.66 -5.90 -7.41
CA LEU A 149 4.46 -6.98 -6.82
C LEU A 149 5.96 -6.67 -6.88
N SER A 150 6.45 -6.20 -8.03
CA SER A 150 7.84 -5.82 -8.23
C SER A 150 8.25 -4.68 -7.31
N LEU A 151 7.44 -3.62 -7.24
CA LEU A 151 7.71 -2.46 -6.40
C LEU A 151 7.71 -2.81 -4.91
N SER A 152 6.71 -3.59 -4.46
CA SER A 152 6.64 -4.08 -3.08
C SER A 152 7.86 -4.94 -2.72
N LYS A 153 8.34 -5.78 -3.65
CA LYS A 153 9.57 -6.57 -3.47
C LYS A 153 10.82 -5.69 -3.33
N THR A 154 10.95 -4.66 -4.17
CA THR A 154 12.06 -3.70 -4.09
C THR A 154 12.06 -2.95 -2.75
N ASN A 155 10.89 -2.51 -2.30
CA ASN A 155 10.73 -1.81 -1.02
C ASN A 155 10.97 -2.74 0.18
N LEU A 156 10.52 -3.99 0.12
CA LEU A 156 10.83 -5.02 1.12
C LEU A 156 12.35 -5.29 1.19
N GLY A 157 13.04 -5.24 0.05
CA GLY A 157 14.49 -5.27 -0.06
C GLY A 157 15.21 -4.06 0.55
N GLY A 158 14.48 -3.11 1.16
CA GLY A 158 15.02 -1.97 1.90
C GLY A 158 15.39 -0.78 1.01
N ALA A 159 14.84 -0.67 -0.20
CA ALA A 159 15.14 0.43 -1.11
C ALA A 159 14.75 1.81 -0.54
N VAL A 160 13.60 1.88 0.15
CA VAL A 160 13.16 3.08 0.88
C VAL A 160 14.13 3.41 2.01
N ARG A 161 14.43 2.40 2.85
CA ARG A 161 15.35 2.55 3.97
C ARG A 161 16.73 3.07 3.55
N ARG A 162 17.34 2.52 2.49
CA ARG A 162 18.66 3.00 2.03
C ARG A 162 18.65 4.48 1.64
N LYS A 163 17.57 4.97 1.00
CA LYS A 163 17.45 6.39 0.65
C LYS A 163 17.23 7.26 1.89
N THR A 164 16.36 6.83 2.81
CA THR A 164 16.13 7.58 4.05
C THR A 164 17.36 7.57 4.96
N ASP A 165 18.12 6.47 5.00
CA ASP A 165 19.39 6.37 5.75
C ASP A 165 20.38 7.43 5.25
N ALA A 166 20.54 7.59 3.93
CA ALA A 166 21.43 8.58 3.35
C ALA A 166 21.05 10.03 3.73
N ILE A 167 19.75 10.37 3.62
CA ILE A 167 19.26 11.70 4.00
C ILE A 167 19.43 11.93 5.50
N TYR A 168 19.18 10.91 6.31
CA TYR A 168 19.27 10.97 7.77
C TYR A 168 20.72 11.16 8.25
N GLU A 169 21.69 10.46 7.65
CA GLU A 169 23.11 10.70 7.96
C GLU A 169 23.53 12.12 7.53
N LYS A 170 23.06 12.63 6.39
CA LYS A 170 23.34 14.02 5.98
C LYS A 170 22.77 15.05 6.96
N LEU A 171 21.52 14.87 7.40
CA LEU A 171 20.91 15.71 8.43
C LEU A 171 21.71 15.68 9.73
N LYS A 172 22.13 14.48 10.16
CA LYS A 172 22.93 14.29 11.37
C LYS A 172 24.30 14.95 11.27
N GLU A 173 24.97 14.88 10.13
CA GLU A 173 26.23 15.58 9.87
C GLU A 173 26.03 17.10 10.04
N LEU A 174 25.01 17.68 9.41
CA LEU A 174 24.68 19.10 9.51
C LEU A 174 24.41 19.54 10.96
N ILE A 175 23.54 18.82 11.66
CA ILE A 175 23.19 19.08 13.07
C ILE A 175 24.44 19.00 13.96
N SER A 176 25.28 17.99 13.75
CA SER A 176 26.51 17.81 14.54
C SER A 176 27.51 18.94 14.31
N SER A 177 27.62 19.43 13.07
CA SER A 177 28.50 20.56 12.74
C SER A 177 28.05 21.84 13.44
N VAL A 178 26.74 22.12 13.46
CA VAL A 178 26.21 23.29 14.16
C VAL A 178 26.41 23.17 15.67
N TYR A 179 26.18 21.99 16.26
CA TYR A 179 26.40 21.81 17.70
C TYR A 179 27.85 21.98 18.14
N ALA A 180 28.82 21.56 17.32
CA ALA A 180 30.22 21.77 17.63
C ALA A 180 30.56 23.26 17.78
N VAL A 181 29.99 24.12 16.94
CA VAL A 181 30.18 25.59 16.98
C VAL A 181 29.47 26.20 18.19
N ILE A 182 28.26 25.74 18.53
CA ILE A 182 27.49 26.25 19.68
C ILE A 182 28.16 25.88 21.01
N ASP A 183 28.61 24.64 21.15
CA ASP A 183 29.18 24.13 22.41
C ASP A 183 30.60 24.64 22.66
N PHE A 184 31.36 24.96 21.59
CA PHE A 184 32.78 25.36 21.67
C PHE A 184 33.09 26.57 20.77
N PRO A 185 32.52 27.75 21.04
CA PRO A 185 32.67 28.93 20.18
C PRO A 185 34.11 29.50 20.13
N ASP A 186 34.92 29.21 21.15
CA ASP A 186 36.31 29.67 21.24
C ASP A 186 37.32 28.69 20.60
N GLU A 187 36.86 27.51 20.18
CA GLU A 187 37.68 26.51 19.50
C GLU A 187 37.35 26.49 18.01
N ASP A 188 38.37 26.42 17.15
CA ASP A 188 38.19 26.28 15.69
C ASP A 188 37.80 24.83 15.34
N LEU A 189 36.59 24.45 15.77
CA LEU A 189 36.01 23.11 15.65
C LEU A 189 34.92 23.05 14.58
N SER A 190 34.68 24.12 13.82
CA SER A 190 33.73 24.10 12.72
C SER A 190 34.20 23.12 11.64
N SER A 191 33.52 21.97 11.55
CA SER A 191 33.75 21.00 10.49
C SER A 191 33.20 21.44 9.13
N MET A 192 32.32 22.44 9.13
CA MET A 192 31.69 23.00 7.93
C MET A 192 31.61 24.52 8.04
N ASP A 193 31.79 25.22 6.91
CA ASP A 193 31.48 26.65 6.80
C ASP A 193 30.00 26.90 6.43
N ASP A 194 29.55 28.16 6.47
CA ASP A 194 28.16 28.53 6.19
C ASP A 194 27.72 28.12 4.77
N ASP A 195 28.59 28.25 3.77
CA ASP A 195 28.29 27.86 2.38
C ASP A 195 28.11 26.34 2.25
N GLU A 196 28.92 25.56 2.97
CA GLU A 196 28.81 24.11 3.06
C GLU A 196 27.53 23.67 3.77
N VAL A 197 27.10 24.37 4.83
CA VAL A 197 25.81 24.13 5.49
C VAL A 197 24.65 24.43 4.53
N HIS A 198 24.66 25.57 3.84
CA HIS A 198 23.66 25.90 2.83
C HIS A 198 23.58 24.83 1.73
N ALA A 199 24.73 24.41 1.20
CA ALA A 199 24.80 23.37 0.17
C ALA A 199 24.25 22.03 0.69
N GLY A 200 24.59 21.65 1.93
CA GLY A 200 24.10 20.42 2.53
C GLY A 200 22.58 20.42 2.76
N ILE A 201 21.99 21.54 3.20
CA ILE A 201 20.53 21.65 3.35
C ILE A 201 19.84 21.54 1.98
N ARG A 202 20.39 22.19 0.94
CA ARG A 202 19.85 22.08 -0.43
C ARG A 202 19.90 20.64 -0.95
N GLU A 203 20.98 19.91 -0.70
CA GLU A 203 21.09 18.48 -1.04
C GLU A 203 20.00 17.63 -0.37
N VAL A 204 19.72 17.89 0.91
CA VAL A 204 18.63 17.24 1.65
C VAL A 204 17.27 17.56 1.03
N ILE A 205 17.00 18.83 0.71
CA ILE A 205 15.77 19.28 0.07
C ILE A 205 15.57 18.57 -1.27
N GLU A 206 16.58 18.54 -2.13
CA GLU A 206 16.51 17.86 -3.44
C GLU A 206 16.21 16.36 -3.30
N ALA A 207 16.86 15.69 -2.34
CA ALA A 207 16.62 14.28 -2.08
C ALA A 207 15.19 13.99 -1.54
N LEU A 208 14.69 14.84 -0.63
CA LEU A 208 13.32 14.75 -0.11
C LEU A 208 12.29 15.05 -1.20
N GLU A 209 12.54 16.02 -2.08
CA GLU A 209 11.68 16.30 -3.23
C GLU A 209 11.61 15.12 -4.19
N ALA A 210 12.74 14.48 -4.49
CA ALA A 210 12.78 13.30 -5.35
C ALA A 210 11.96 12.14 -4.76
N LEU A 211 12.04 11.92 -3.44
CA LEU A 211 11.20 10.95 -2.74
C LEU A 211 9.72 11.35 -2.81
N ARG A 212 9.38 12.61 -2.53
CA ARG A 212 8.00 13.11 -2.54
C ARG A 212 7.35 12.97 -3.92
N ARG A 213 8.07 13.31 -5.00
CA ARG A 213 7.59 13.21 -6.38
C ARG A 213 7.27 11.77 -6.78
N SER A 214 7.98 10.79 -6.22
CA SER A 214 7.73 9.37 -6.50
C SER A 214 6.36 8.87 -6.04
N TYR A 215 5.74 9.54 -5.06
CA TYR A 215 4.48 9.10 -4.45
C TYR A 215 3.35 8.90 -5.46
N LYS A 216 3.22 9.79 -6.46
CA LYS A 216 2.12 9.71 -7.43
C LYS A 216 2.10 8.36 -8.15
N THR A 217 3.26 7.91 -8.63
CA THR A 217 3.41 6.62 -9.31
C THR A 217 3.31 5.46 -8.32
N GLY A 218 3.91 5.59 -7.14
CA GLY A 218 3.85 4.55 -6.10
C GLY A 218 2.45 4.24 -5.61
N HIS A 219 1.69 5.29 -5.32
CA HIS A 219 0.30 5.25 -4.93
C HIS A 219 -0.53 4.58 -6.03
N ALA A 220 -0.39 5.04 -7.27
CA ALA A 220 -1.16 4.52 -8.41
C ALA A 220 -0.90 3.04 -8.69
N VAL A 221 0.34 2.58 -8.49
CA VAL A 221 0.73 1.18 -8.73
C VAL A 221 0.32 0.27 -7.56
N CYS A 222 0.64 0.65 -6.31
CA CYS A 222 0.48 -0.22 -5.14
C CYS A 222 -0.87 -0.08 -4.43
N GLU A 223 -1.25 1.13 -4.00
CA GLU A 223 -2.54 1.31 -3.33
C GLU A 223 -3.67 1.36 -4.36
N GLY A 224 -3.44 1.98 -5.51
CA GLY A 224 -4.40 2.16 -6.58
C GLY A 224 -5.17 3.48 -6.48
N VAL A 225 -5.64 3.94 -7.63
CA VAL A 225 -6.25 5.25 -7.83
C VAL A 225 -7.77 5.13 -7.73
N ARG A 226 -8.39 5.91 -6.84
CA ARG A 226 -9.86 6.01 -6.77
C ARG A 226 -10.40 6.62 -8.06
N THR A 227 -11.09 5.82 -8.84
CA THR A 227 -11.50 6.16 -10.19
C THR A 227 -13.02 6.15 -10.31
N VAL A 228 -13.57 7.20 -10.89
CA VAL A 228 -15.00 7.30 -11.21
C VAL A 228 -15.20 7.32 -12.73
N ILE A 229 -16.17 6.55 -13.22
CA ILE A 229 -16.65 6.63 -14.60
C ILE A 229 -17.89 7.52 -14.58
N PHE A 230 -17.73 8.76 -15.03
CA PHE A 230 -18.74 9.81 -14.88
C PHE A 230 -19.31 10.21 -16.23
N GLY A 231 -20.65 10.24 -16.37
CA GLY A 231 -21.31 10.54 -17.63
C GLY A 231 -22.80 10.25 -17.59
N LYS A 232 -23.53 10.66 -18.63
CA LYS A 232 -24.98 10.51 -18.74
C LYS A 232 -25.42 9.03 -18.77
N PRO A 233 -26.65 8.65 -18.35
CA PRO A 233 -27.17 7.31 -18.62
C PRO A 233 -27.01 6.90 -20.09
N ASN A 234 -26.76 5.62 -20.35
CA ASN A 234 -26.60 5.06 -21.70
C ASN A 234 -25.41 5.56 -22.55
N THR A 235 -24.46 6.35 -22.01
CA THR A 235 -23.20 6.71 -22.72
C THR A 235 -22.21 5.55 -22.82
N GLY A 236 -22.51 4.40 -22.20
CA GLY A 236 -21.69 3.18 -22.25
C GLY A 236 -20.67 3.06 -21.10
N LYS A 237 -20.91 3.73 -19.97
CA LYS A 237 -20.11 3.60 -18.73
C LYS A 237 -19.88 2.14 -18.32
N SER A 238 -20.95 1.33 -18.25
CA SER A 238 -20.87 -0.09 -17.90
C SER A 238 -20.08 -0.91 -18.93
N THR A 239 -20.12 -0.52 -20.21
CA THR A 239 -19.31 -1.15 -21.25
C THR A 239 -17.83 -0.83 -21.08
N ILE A 240 -17.47 0.40 -20.71
CA ILE A 240 -16.09 0.78 -20.40
C ILE A 240 -15.59 0.08 -19.13
N LEU A 241 -16.43 0.00 -18.10
CA LEU A 241 -16.12 -0.76 -16.88
C LEU A 241 -15.80 -2.22 -17.21
N ASN A 242 -16.67 -2.88 -17.99
CA ASN A 242 -16.44 -4.25 -18.44
C ASN A 242 -15.19 -4.36 -19.33
N LEU A 243 -14.94 -3.40 -20.22
CA LEU A 243 -13.73 -3.39 -21.07
C LEU A 243 -12.44 -3.37 -20.22
N LEU A 244 -12.46 -2.64 -19.10
CA LEU A 244 -11.35 -2.62 -18.15
C LEU A 244 -11.30 -3.93 -17.33
N ALA A 245 -12.45 -4.46 -16.89
CA ALA A 245 -12.55 -5.63 -16.01
C ALA A 245 -12.37 -6.99 -16.72
N GLU A 246 -12.80 -7.16 -17.98
CA GLU A 246 -12.92 -8.46 -18.65
C GLU A 246 -11.58 -9.13 -19.00
N LYS A 247 -10.51 -8.35 -19.20
CA LYS A 247 -9.17 -8.87 -19.54
C LYS A 247 -8.20 -8.92 -18.35
N GLU A 248 -8.50 -8.16 -17.29
CA GLU A 248 -7.70 -8.02 -16.09
C GLU A 248 -8.53 -8.23 -14.83
N ARG A 249 -9.36 -9.29 -14.81
CA ARG A 249 -9.69 -9.93 -13.54
C ARG A 249 -8.37 -10.34 -12.88
N ALA A 250 -7.77 -9.42 -12.14
CA ALA A 250 -7.01 -9.75 -10.95
C ALA A 250 -7.87 -10.76 -10.20
N ILE A 251 -7.28 -11.86 -9.77
CA ILE A 251 -8.03 -12.92 -9.09
C ILE A 251 -8.52 -12.32 -7.78
N VAL A 252 -9.67 -11.66 -7.80
CA VAL A 252 -10.35 -11.15 -6.61
C VAL A 252 -10.75 -12.39 -5.84
N THR A 253 -10.05 -12.62 -4.74
CA THR A 253 -10.55 -13.59 -3.78
C THR A 253 -11.65 -12.92 -2.99
N ASP A 254 -12.87 -13.44 -3.13
CA ASP A 254 -13.98 -13.16 -2.23
C ASP A 254 -13.62 -13.69 -0.82
N ILE A 255 -12.74 -13.00 -0.10
CA ILE A 255 -12.54 -13.25 1.31
C ILE A 255 -13.65 -12.51 2.03
N ALA A 256 -14.74 -13.22 2.32
CA ALA A 256 -15.80 -12.75 3.19
C ALA A 256 -15.20 -12.26 4.53
N GLY A 257 -15.18 -10.93 4.72
CA GLY A 257 -14.61 -10.32 5.93
C GLY A 257 -14.22 -8.85 5.83
N THR A 258 -14.01 -8.29 4.64
CA THR A 258 -13.70 -6.84 4.46
C THR A 258 -14.97 -6.02 4.24
N THR A 259 -16.01 -6.27 5.03
CA THR A 259 -17.24 -5.47 4.98
C THR A 259 -17.07 -4.20 5.81
N ARG A 260 -16.85 -3.06 5.15
CA ARG A 260 -17.49 -1.78 5.53
C ARG A 260 -17.33 -0.65 4.51
N ASP A 261 -16.41 -0.77 3.56
CA ASP A 261 -16.28 0.20 2.48
C ASP A 261 -17.06 -0.26 1.25
N VAL A 262 -17.57 0.71 0.49
CA VAL A 262 -18.30 0.55 -0.77
C VAL A 262 -17.67 -0.58 -1.59
N ILE A 263 -18.47 -1.50 -2.13
CA ILE A 263 -18.00 -2.57 -3.02
C ILE A 263 -17.38 -1.89 -4.25
N SER A 264 -16.08 -1.60 -4.19
CA SER A 264 -15.30 -1.05 -5.28
C SER A 264 -14.68 -2.21 -6.04
N GLU A 265 -14.84 -2.24 -7.36
CA GLU A 265 -14.11 -3.19 -8.18
C GLU A 265 -12.68 -2.68 -8.36
N THR A 266 -11.70 -3.46 -7.95
CA THR A 266 -10.30 -3.19 -8.28
C THR A 266 -9.99 -3.82 -9.63
N VAL A 267 -9.53 -2.99 -10.58
CA VAL A 267 -9.11 -3.45 -11.90
C VAL A 267 -7.71 -2.96 -12.18
N ALA A 268 -6.93 -3.79 -12.84
CA ALA A 268 -5.62 -3.39 -13.31
C ALA A 268 -5.74 -2.77 -14.73
N ALA A 269 -5.06 -1.64 -14.92
CA ALA A 269 -4.96 -0.91 -16.17
C ALA A 269 -3.48 -0.73 -16.48
N GLY A 270 -2.88 -1.77 -17.09
CA GLY A 270 -1.44 -1.82 -17.31
C GLY A 270 -0.71 -1.94 -15.97
N ASN A 271 0.17 -0.99 -15.66
CA ASN A 271 0.85 -0.94 -14.36
C ASN A 271 0.04 -0.27 -13.24
N VAL A 272 -1.01 0.48 -13.60
CA VAL A 272 -1.82 1.25 -12.64
C VAL A 272 -2.95 0.38 -12.11
N THR A 273 -3.16 0.42 -10.79
CA THR A 273 -4.31 -0.21 -10.13
C THR A 273 -5.42 0.82 -10.03
N LEU A 274 -6.62 0.53 -10.53
CA LEU A 274 -7.79 1.41 -10.42
C LEU A 274 -8.78 0.83 -9.42
N ARG A 275 -9.23 1.66 -8.49
CA ARG A 275 -10.33 1.35 -7.58
C ARG A 275 -11.59 2.02 -8.11
N LEU A 276 -12.39 1.27 -8.88
CA LEU A 276 -13.60 1.79 -9.49
C LEU A 276 -14.70 1.93 -8.43
N SER A 277 -15.20 3.15 -8.26
CA SER A 277 -16.35 3.40 -7.38
C SER A 277 -17.63 2.89 -8.04
N ASP A 278 -18.48 2.19 -7.27
CA ASP A 278 -19.80 1.68 -7.71
C ASP A 278 -20.77 2.84 -8.02
N THR A 279 -20.54 3.44 -9.17
CA THR A 279 -21.40 4.41 -9.85
C THR A 279 -22.10 3.77 -11.05
N ALA A 280 -21.87 2.47 -11.25
CA ALA A 280 -22.33 1.69 -12.39
C ALA A 280 -22.87 0.33 -11.94
N GLY A 281 -23.80 0.36 -10.99
CA GLY A 281 -24.80 -0.67 -10.71
C GLY A 281 -24.46 -2.07 -11.21
N VAL A 282 -23.66 -2.79 -10.43
CA VAL A 282 -23.63 -4.25 -10.55
C VAL A 282 -24.91 -4.77 -9.91
N HIS A 283 -25.82 -5.25 -10.78
CA HIS A 283 -27.16 -5.81 -10.53
C HIS A 283 -28.32 -4.83 -10.78
N GLY A 284 -28.95 -5.04 -11.95
CA GLY A 284 -30.05 -4.23 -12.45
C GLY A 284 -31.29 -4.24 -11.56
N THR A 285 -31.92 -3.07 -11.46
CA THR A 285 -33.38 -2.88 -11.37
C THR A 285 -33.67 -1.41 -11.67
N GLU A 286 -34.60 -1.17 -12.60
CA GLU A 286 -35.02 0.16 -13.05
C GLU A 286 -36.07 0.76 -12.09
N ASP A 287 -36.08 2.11 -12.01
CA ASP A 287 -37.13 3.00 -11.49
C ASP A 287 -37.05 3.56 -10.05
N ALA A 288 -36.29 3.00 -9.10
CA ALA A 288 -36.06 3.63 -7.78
C ALA A 288 -34.58 3.96 -7.48
N VAL A 289 -33.68 3.52 -8.36
CA VAL A 289 -32.22 3.54 -8.19
C VAL A 289 -31.60 4.83 -8.73
N GLU A 290 -32.32 5.58 -9.57
CA GLU A 290 -31.73 6.65 -10.39
C GLU A 290 -31.37 7.91 -9.58
N SER A 291 -32.22 8.37 -8.66
CA SER A 291 -31.90 9.54 -7.82
C SER A 291 -30.82 9.26 -6.77
N ILE A 292 -30.77 8.01 -6.27
CA ILE A 292 -29.70 7.53 -5.39
C ILE A 292 -28.40 7.38 -6.19
N GLY A 293 -28.50 6.91 -7.43
CA GLY A 293 -27.40 6.78 -8.38
C GLY A 293 -26.73 8.11 -8.68
N VAL A 294 -27.49 9.17 -8.98
CA VAL A 294 -26.94 10.51 -9.23
C VAL A 294 -26.20 11.04 -8.00
N LYS A 295 -26.81 10.95 -6.81
CA LYS A 295 -26.17 11.42 -5.57
C LYS A 295 -24.87 10.66 -5.28
N LYS A 296 -24.88 9.33 -5.41
CA LYS A 296 -23.67 8.49 -5.24
C LYS A 296 -22.61 8.78 -6.29
N SER A 297 -22.98 9.02 -7.54
CA SER A 297 -22.05 9.42 -8.60
C SER A 297 -21.39 10.77 -8.32
N MET A 298 -22.12 11.71 -7.71
CA MET A 298 -21.57 12.99 -7.29
C MET A 298 -20.62 12.85 -6.10
N GLU A 299 -20.98 12.06 -5.08
CA GLU A 299 -20.08 11.75 -3.94
C GLU A 299 -18.80 11.06 -4.43
N ALA A 300 -18.92 10.08 -5.33
CA ALA A 300 -17.77 9.41 -5.94
C ALA A 300 -16.89 10.37 -6.77
N LEU A 301 -17.50 11.34 -7.47
CA LEU A 301 -16.77 12.37 -8.21
C LEU A 301 -15.98 13.31 -7.27
N GLU A 302 -16.54 13.61 -6.10
CA GLU A 302 -15.88 14.45 -5.09
C GLU A 302 -14.66 13.76 -4.44
N GLU A 303 -14.71 12.43 -4.32
CA GLU A 303 -13.64 11.61 -3.74
C GLU A 303 -12.64 11.06 -4.77
N ALA A 304 -12.95 11.18 -6.06
CA ALA A 304 -12.13 10.63 -7.13
C ALA A 304 -10.75 11.29 -7.26
N GLU A 305 -9.75 10.44 -7.46
CA GLU A 305 -8.37 10.76 -7.83
C GLU A 305 -8.14 10.66 -9.35
N LEU A 306 -9.06 10.01 -10.09
CA LEU A 306 -9.14 10.00 -11.54
C LEU A 306 -10.61 10.04 -11.98
N VAL A 307 -10.91 10.88 -12.97
CA VAL A 307 -12.24 10.93 -13.59
C VAL A 307 -12.15 10.46 -15.04
N LEU A 308 -12.89 9.40 -15.37
CA LEU A 308 -13.15 8.99 -16.74
C LEU A 308 -14.48 9.62 -17.17
N ALA A 309 -14.44 10.75 -17.86
CA ALA A 309 -15.62 11.50 -18.28
C ALA A 309 -16.13 10.97 -19.64
N VAL A 310 -17.28 10.30 -19.66
CA VAL A 310 -17.79 9.56 -20.81
C VAL A 310 -18.94 10.30 -21.50
N PHE A 311 -18.73 10.62 -22.77
CA PHE A 311 -19.68 11.30 -23.66
C PHE A 311 -20.07 10.40 -24.83
N ASP A 312 -21.30 10.55 -25.33
CA ASP A 312 -21.79 9.90 -26.56
C ASP A 312 -22.15 10.98 -27.58
N LEU A 313 -21.30 11.16 -28.59
CA LEU A 313 -21.47 12.21 -29.60
C LEU A 313 -22.39 11.80 -30.76
N SER A 314 -23.09 10.67 -30.67
CA SER A 314 -24.00 10.20 -31.73
C SER A 314 -25.10 11.22 -32.07
N ASN A 315 -25.49 12.07 -31.11
CA ASN A 315 -26.50 13.13 -31.29
C ASN A 315 -25.97 14.54 -30.94
N GLY A 316 -24.65 14.71 -30.83
CA GLY A 316 -24.03 15.93 -30.27
C GLY A 316 -24.20 16.04 -28.74
N LEU A 317 -23.64 17.10 -28.14
CA LEU A 317 -23.77 17.39 -26.71
C LEU A 317 -25.12 18.02 -26.38
N ASP A 318 -25.77 17.52 -25.34
CA ASP A 318 -27.01 18.10 -24.81
C ASP A 318 -26.81 18.80 -23.46
N ALA A 319 -27.90 19.34 -22.89
CA ALA A 319 -27.84 20.09 -21.63
C ALA A 319 -27.31 19.27 -20.44
N GLU A 320 -27.54 17.96 -20.41
CA GLU A 320 -27.00 17.09 -19.34
C GLU A 320 -25.49 16.87 -19.53
N ASP A 321 -25.02 16.76 -20.78
CA ASP A 321 -23.58 16.69 -21.06
C ASP A 321 -22.86 17.99 -20.66
N GLU A 322 -23.51 19.14 -20.80
CA GLU A 322 -22.99 20.43 -20.30
C GLU A 322 -22.87 20.46 -18.78
N GLU A 323 -23.85 19.91 -18.06
CA GLU A 323 -23.78 19.80 -16.60
C GLU A 323 -22.62 18.88 -16.19
N ILE A 324 -22.47 17.74 -16.85
CA ILE A 324 -21.35 16.81 -16.63
C ILE A 324 -20.01 17.52 -16.89
N LEU A 325 -19.87 18.23 -18.01
CA LEU A 325 -18.67 19.01 -18.32
C LEU A 325 -18.37 20.03 -17.22
N SER A 326 -19.37 20.75 -16.72
CA SER A 326 -19.18 21.71 -15.63
C SER A 326 -18.69 21.06 -14.34
N HIS A 327 -19.25 19.90 -13.98
CA HIS A 327 -18.83 19.16 -12.79
C HIS A 327 -17.40 18.64 -12.91
N VAL A 328 -17.04 18.08 -14.05
CA VAL A 328 -15.71 17.53 -14.32
C VAL A 328 -14.67 18.64 -14.46
N GLU A 329 -15.01 19.77 -15.08
CA GLU A 329 -14.14 20.96 -15.18
C GLU A 329 -13.76 21.49 -13.79
N LYS A 330 -14.70 21.51 -12.83
CA LYS A 330 -14.39 21.89 -11.43
C LYS A 330 -13.36 20.96 -10.80
N ARG A 331 -13.40 19.65 -11.12
CA ARG A 331 -12.40 18.68 -10.64
C ARG A 331 -11.04 18.89 -11.31
N ALA A 332 -11.02 19.12 -12.63
CA ALA A 332 -9.80 19.45 -13.35
C ALA A 332 -9.11 20.71 -12.80
N LYS A 333 -9.88 21.76 -12.48
CA LYS A 333 -9.38 23.03 -11.90
C LYS A 333 -8.69 22.88 -10.55
N ILE A 334 -9.05 21.88 -9.76
CA ILE A 334 -8.38 21.58 -8.47
C ILE A 334 -7.26 20.53 -8.62
N GLY A 335 -6.88 20.18 -9.85
CA GLY A 335 -5.74 19.31 -10.14
C GLY A 335 -6.06 17.81 -10.21
N VAL A 336 -7.35 17.42 -10.20
CA VAL A 336 -7.73 16.01 -10.39
C VAL A 336 -7.59 15.66 -11.89
N PRO A 337 -6.82 14.63 -12.25
CA PRO A 337 -6.75 14.16 -13.62
C PRO A 337 -8.10 13.76 -14.20
N VAL A 338 -8.38 14.24 -15.41
CA VAL A 338 -9.59 13.92 -16.17
C VAL A 338 -9.21 13.38 -17.54
N ILE A 339 -9.71 12.18 -17.84
CA ILE A 339 -9.63 11.58 -19.18
C ILE A 339 -11.03 11.66 -19.80
N ALA A 340 -11.17 12.50 -20.82
CA ALA A 340 -12.39 12.56 -21.60
C ALA A 340 -12.44 11.40 -22.59
N VAL A 341 -13.58 10.72 -22.62
CA VAL A 341 -13.86 9.54 -23.44
C VAL A 341 -15.10 9.83 -24.28
N CYS A 342 -14.93 9.98 -25.59
CA CYS A 342 -16.03 10.03 -26.54
C CYS A 342 -16.30 8.60 -27.03
N ASN A 343 -17.24 7.92 -26.38
CA ASN A 343 -17.59 6.53 -26.63
C ASN A 343 -18.56 6.39 -27.82
N LYS A 344 -18.67 5.18 -28.37
CA LYS A 344 -19.49 4.84 -29.55
C LYS A 344 -18.99 5.53 -30.83
N SER A 345 -17.67 5.62 -31.00
CA SER A 345 -17.06 6.19 -32.21
C SER A 345 -17.41 5.44 -33.51
N ASP A 346 -18.04 4.26 -33.42
CA ASP A 346 -18.66 3.56 -34.56
C ASP A 346 -19.97 4.21 -35.07
N LEU A 347 -20.61 5.05 -34.26
CA LEU A 347 -21.91 5.65 -34.54
C LEU A 347 -21.85 7.11 -34.97
N PHE A 348 -20.68 7.75 -34.87
CA PHE A 348 -20.51 9.15 -35.27
C PHE A 348 -19.21 9.38 -36.06
N ASP A 349 -19.26 10.33 -36.98
CA ASP A 349 -18.07 10.79 -37.71
C ASP A 349 -17.35 11.87 -36.89
N ALA A 350 -16.05 11.67 -36.63
CA ALA A 350 -15.22 12.60 -35.89
C ALA A 350 -15.14 13.97 -36.58
N SER A 351 -15.14 14.00 -37.92
CA SER A 351 -15.10 15.25 -38.69
C SER A 351 -16.41 16.05 -38.56
N ALA A 352 -17.55 15.35 -38.49
CA ALA A 352 -18.85 15.99 -38.28
C ALA A 352 -19.02 16.52 -36.84
N ASN A 353 -18.28 15.97 -35.87
CA ASN A 353 -18.33 16.35 -34.45
C ASN A 353 -17.11 17.16 -33.97
N GLU A 354 -16.30 17.69 -34.89
CA GLU A 354 -15.05 18.40 -34.56
C GLU A 354 -15.29 19.58 -33.60
N THR A 355 -16.42 20.27 -33.73
CA THR A 355 -16.78 21.41 -32.87
C THR A 355 -16.98 20.96 -31.42
N GLU A 356 -17.70 19.86 -31.20
CA GLU A 356 -17.96 19.33 -29.85
C GLU A 356 -16.70 18.70 -29.24
N ILE A 357 -15.92 17.95 -30.02
CA ILE A 357 -14.64 17.38 -29.56
C ILE A 357 -13.69 18.51 -29.14
N ARG A 358 -13.60 19.57 -29.94
CA ARG A 358 -12.79 20.75 -29.63
C ARG A 358 -13.28 21.43 -28.35
N ARG A 359 -14.59 21.53 -28.15
CA ARG A 359 -15.17 22.13 -26.95
C ARG A 359 -14.81 21.35 -25.68
N ILE A 360 -14.92 20.02 -25.71
CA ILE A 360 -14.50 19.15 -24.60
C ILE A 360 -13.00 19.36 -24.31
N ARG A 361 -12.17 19.37 -25.36
CA ARG A 361 -10.73 19.61 -25.25
C ARG A 361 -10.40 20.95 -24.61
N GLU A 362 -11.02 22.03 -25.06
CA GLU A 362 -10.79 23.38 -24.54
C GLU A 362 -11.26 23.53 -23.09
N THR A 363 -12.36 22.87 -22.73
CA THR A 363 -12.93 22.91 -21.37
C THR A 363 -12.07 22.13 -20.38
N LEU A 364 -11.62 20.93 -20.75
CA LEU A 364 -10.90 20.03 -19.84
C LEU A 364 -9.38 20.15 -19.94
N GLY A 365 -8.88 20.82 -20.98
CA GLY A 365 -7.45 20.97 -21.23
C GLY A 365 -6.74 19.68 -21.68
N THR A 366 -7.50 18.63 -22.01
CA THR A 366 -6.98 17.32 -22.41
C THR A 366 -7.62 16.84 -23.71
N GLU A 367 -6.85 16.11 -24.52
CA GLU A 367 -7.34 15.52 -25.77
C GLU A 367 -8.35 14.39 -25.48
N PRO A 368 -9.60 14.47 -25.96
CA PRO A 368 -10.56 13.38 -25.78
C PRO A 368 -10.13 12.11 -26.53
N ILE A 369 -10.28 10.97 -25.88
CA ILE A 369 -10.09 9.66 -26.53
C ILE A 369 -11.39 9.32 -27.27
N LEU A 370 -11.29 9.09 -28.58
CA LEU A 370 -12.38 8.54 -29.38
C LEU A 370 -12.31 7.01 -29.30
N LEU A 371 -13.34 6.36 -28.77
CA LEU A 371 -13.31 4.91 -28.60
C LEU A 371 -14.64 4.23 -28.86
N CYS A 372 -14.57 2.98 -29.30
CA CYS A 372 -15.72 2.09 -29.37
C CYS A 372 -15.49 1.01 -28.32
N ALA A 373 -16.17 1.09 -27.18
CA ALA A 373 -15.93 0.18 -26.06
C ALA A 373 -16.24 -1.30 -26.37
N LYS A 374 -16.78 -1.60 -27.55
CA LYS A 374 -16.98 -2.97 -28.07
C LYS A 374 -15.73 -3.53 -28.78
N ASN A 375 -14.73 -2.69 -29.08
CA ASN A 375 -13.52 -3.07 -29.80
C ASN A 375 -12.35 -3.22 -28.82
N ASP A 376 -11.65 -4.35 -28.87
CA ASP A 376 -10.51 -4.61 -27.98
C ASP A 376 -9.36 -3.59 -28.14
N GLU A 377 -9.13 -3.06 -29.35
CA GLU A 377 -8.11 -2.03 -29.60
C GLU A 377 -8.36 -0.72 -28.84
N SER A 378 -9.62 -0.42 -28.51
CA SER A 378 -9.99 0.76 -27.72
C SER A 378 -9.51 0.68 -26.28
N ARG A 379 -9.30 -0.54 -25.77
CA ARG A 379 -8.78 -0.76 -24.42
C ARG A 379 -7.33 -0.31 -24.29
N ASP A 380 -6.49 -0.71 -25.24
CA ASP A 380 -5.05 -0.44 -25.17
C ASP A 380 -4.79 1.08 -25.22
N ALA A 381 -5.58 1.83 -25.99
CA ALA A 381 -5.53 3.29 -26.00
C ALA A 381 -5.96 3.93 -24.66
N LEU A 382 -7.01 3.40 -24.03
CA LEU A 382 -7.47 3.88 -22.72
C LEU A 382 -6.45 3.56 -21.61
N VAL A 383 -5.92 2.33 -21.59
CA VAL A 383 -4.89 1.89 -20.65
C VAL A 383 -3.62 2.73 -20.81
N SER A 384 -3.12 2.91 -22.03
CA SER A 384 -1.95 3.75 -22.29
C SER A 384 -2.14 5.18 -21.79
N ARG A 385 -3.34 5.78 -21.97
CA ARG A 385 -3.60 7.12 -21.45
C ARG A 385 -3.61 7.17 -19.92
N ILE A 386 -4.15 6.12 -19.27
CA ILE A 386 -4.16 6.01 -17.81
C ILE A 386 -2.72 5.90 -17.29
N GLU A 387 -1.87 5.06 -17.91
CA GLU A 387 -0.46 4.96 -17.59
C GLU A 387 0.25 6.31 -17.75
N ASP A 388 0.12 6.99 -18.89
CA ASP A 388 0.72 8.31 -19.14
C ASP A 388 0.30 9.38 -18.11
N THR A 389 -0.87 9.20 -17.48
CA THR A 389 -1.39 10.13 -16.47
C THR A 389 -0.67 9.99 -15.12
N PHE A 390 -0.22 8.78 -14.77
CA PHE A 390 0.35 8.45 -13.46
C PHE A 390 1.83 8.03 -13.49
N GLU A 391 2.31 7.58 -14.64
CA GLU A 391 3.72 7.38 -14.93
C GLU A 391 4.29 8.69 -15.47
N SER A 392 5.12 9.35 -14.67
CA SER A 392 5.91 10.48 -15.17
C SER A 392 7.03 9.97 -16.06
N SER A 393 7.32 10.67 -17.15
CA SER A 393 8.43 10.37 -18.08
C SER A 393 9.81 10.27 -17.41
N ASP A 394 9.96 10.86 -16.22
CA ASP A 394 11.19 10.84 -15.42
C ASP A 394 11.33 9.59 -14.53
N PHE A 395 10.31 8.74 -14.44
CA PHE A 395 10.26 7.59 -13.54
C PHE A 395 10.07 6.29 -14.32
N SER A 396 11.16 5.51 -14.44
CA SER A 396 11.05 4.11 -14.81
C SER A 396 10.78 3.25 -13.58
N LEU A 397 9.76 2.39 -13.67
CA LEU A 397 9.44 1.37 -12.66
C LEU A 397 10.60 0.40 -12.38
N SER A 398 11.64 0.40 -13.23
CA SER A 398 12.77 -0.52 -13.14
C SER A 398 13.83 -0.15 -12.10
N ASP A 399 14.01 1.14 -11.76
CA ASP A 399 15.24 1.57 -11.08
C ASP A 399 15.07 2.57 -9.93
N THR A 400 13.85 2.98 -9.59
CA THR A 400 13.65 3.98 -8.54
C THR A 400 12.88 3.45 -7.33
N THR A 401 13.45 3.70 -6.15
CA THR A 401 12.73 3.63 -4.88
C THR A 401 11.54 4.56 -4.93
N VAL A 402 10.36 4.04 -4.60
CA VAL A 402 9.12 4.81 -4.59
C VAL A 402 8.43 4.67 -3.24
N ILE A 403 8.00 5.81 -2.68
CA ILE A 403 7.08 5.81 -1.54
C ILE A 403 5.66 5.52 -2.04
N THR A 404 4.92 4.71 -1.30
CA THR A 404 3.73 4.03 -1.84
C THR A 404 2.43 4.47 -1.16
N ASN A 405 2.50 4.98 0.06
CA ASN A 405 1.31 5.30 0.84
C ASN A 405 1.31 6.74 1.37
N ALA A 406 0.11 7.22 1.72
CA ALA A 406 -0.10 8.59 2.17
C ALA A 406 0.69 8.95 3.45
N ARG A 407 0.94 7.99 4.34
CA ARG A 407 1.71 8.19 5.58
C ARG A 407 3.17 8.49 5.26
N GLN A 408 3.79 7.69 4.40
CA GLN A 408 5.15 7.92 3.92
C GLN A 408 5.25 9.27 3.22
N HIS A 409 4.27 9.61 2.37
CA HIS A 409 4.23 10.91 1.69
C HIS A 409 4.08 12.07 2.67
N ALA A 410 3.24 11.95 3.70
CA ALA A 410 3.09 12.98 4.74
C ALA A 410 4.41 13.18 5.52
N ALA A 411 5.05 12.10 5.98
CA ALA A 411 6.33 12.17 6.69
C ALA A 411 7.43 12.84 5.84
N VAL A 412 7.54 12.49 4.55
CA VAL A 412 8.49 13.16 3.63
C VAL A 412 8.12 14.62 3.39
N SER A 413 6.84 14.93 3.26
CA SER A 413 6.37 16.31 3.02
C SER A 413 6.62 17.22 4.22
N ASP A 414 6.39 16.73 5.42
CA ASP A 414 6.67 17.45 6.66
C ASP A 414 8.18 17.65 6.84
N ALA A 415 8.98 16.59 6.60
CA ALA A 415 10.44 16.70 6.63
C ALA A 415 10.96 17.73 5.62
N LEU A 416 10.39 17.74 4.40
CA LEU A 416 10.72 18.71 3.36
C LEU A 416 10.34 20.15 3.77
N ALA A 417 9.18 20.34 4.40
CA ALA A 417 8.75 21.65 4.88
C ALA A 417 9.72 22.19 5.93
N HIS A 418 10.14 21.37 6.90
CA HIS A 418 11.14 21.73 7.90
C HIS A 418 12.51 22.00 7.27
N ALA A 419 12.96 21.19 6.30
CA ALA A 419 14.22 21.42 5.60
C ALA A 419 14.24 22.75 4.82
N ASN A 420 13.14 23.11 4.16
CA ASN A 420 13.00 24.43 3.53
C ASN A 420 13.00 25.55 4.58
N CYS A 421 12.27 25.37 5.68
CA CYS A 421 12.26 26.35 6.77
C CYS A 421 13.65 26.53 7.39
N ALA A 422 14.44 25.47 7.50
CA ALA A 422 15.83 25.53 7.96
C ALA A 422 16.70 26.35 7.01
N LEU A 423 16.54 26.17 5.70
CA LEU A 423 17.27 26.95 4.69
C LEU A 423 16.95 28.43 4.79
N ASP A 424 15.66 28.79 4.88
CA ASP A 424 15.23 30.18 5.06
C ASP A 424 15.75 30.75 6.40
N THR A 425 15.66 29.97 7.48
CA THR A 425 16.11 30.39 8.82
C THR A 425 17.61 30.65 8.85
N LEU A 426 18.40 29.84 8.14
CA LEU A 426 19.84 30.03 8.01
C LEU A 426 20.17 31.38 7.37
N ASP A 427 19.44 31.77 6.32
CA ASP A 427 19.61 33.05 5.63
C ASP A 427 19.29 34.28 6.51
N PHE A 428 18.30 34.18 7.41
CA PHE A 428 17.78 35.35 8.15
C PHE A 428 18.18 35.42 9.63
N LEU A 429 18.34 34.28 10.29
CA LEU A 429 18.46 34.17 11.75
C LEU A 429 19.71 33.44 12.21
N GLY A 430 20.33 32.63 11.34
CA GLY A 430 21.59 31.93 11.61
C GLY A 430 21.45 30.43 11.80
N ALA A 431 22.60 29.76 11.91
CA ALA A 431 22.70 28.30 11.92
C ALA A 431 22.12 27.65 13.19
N ASP A 432 22.19 28.33 14.32
CA ASP A 432 21.68 27.85 15.61
C ASP A 432 20.17 27.60 15.60
N LEU A 433 19.40 28.53 15.06
CA LEU A 433 17.96 28.40 14.91
C LEU A 433 17.60 27.45 13.76
N ALA A 434 18.36 27.46 12.66
CA ALA A 434 18.17 26.52 11.57
C ALA A 434 18.35 25.05 12.04
N CYS A 435 19.25 24.81 13.00
CA CYS A 435 19.47 23.48 13.57
C CYS A 435 18.20 22.86 14.17
N THR A 436 17.37 23.67 14.84
CA THR A 436 16.10 23.19 15.42
C THR A 436 15.16 22.67 14.32
N GLU A 437 15.08 23.36 13.18
CA GLU A 437 14.29 22.91 12.03
C GLU A 437 14.88 21.64 11.39
N LEU A 438 16.22 21.50 11.35
CA LEU A 438 16.86 20.28 10.87
C LEU A 438 16.57 19.07 11.78
N GLU A 439 16.52 19.25 13.10
CA GLU A 439 16.11 18.20 14.04
C GLU A 439 14.67 17.77 13.82
N LEU A 440 13.76 18.72 13.58
CA LEU A 440 12.36 18.43 13.24
C LEU A 440 12.26 17.67 11.92
N ALA A 441 13.02 18.08 10.89
CA ALA A 441 13.08 17.37 9.62
C ALA A 441 13.58 15.93 9.79
N MET A 442 14.63 15.73 10.60
CA MET A 442 15.21 14.42 10.92
C MET A 442 14.21 13.54 11.69
N GLY A 443 13.46 14.11 12.64
CA GLY A 443 12.42 13.40 13.36
C GLY A 443 11.28 12.95 12.45
N LYS A 444 10.78 13.85 11.58
CA LYS A 444 9.75 13.53 10.59
C LYS A 444 10.19 12.48 9.59
N LEU A 445 11.43 12.53 9.13
CA LEU A 445 12.01 11.47 8.30
C LEU A 445 12.09 10.14 9.06
N GLY A 446 12.42 10.17 10.36
CA GLY A 446 12.47 9.00 11.23
C GLY A 446 11.11 8.34 11.50
N GLU A 447 10.00 9.06 11.33
CA GLU A 447 8.65 8.47 11.36
C GLU A 447 8.43 7.51 10.17
N LEU A 448 9.12 7.70 9.04
CA LEU A 448 8.93 6.92 7.81
C LEU A 448 9.36 5.46 8.00
N ASP A 449 10.55 5.22 8.53
CA ASP A 449 11.15 3.89 8.71
C ASP A 449 10.99 3.33 10.14
N GLY A 450 10.38 4.11 11.05
CA GLY A 450 10.01 3.70 12.40
C GLY A 450 11.09 3.94 13.46
N ARG A 451 12.08 4.80 13.19
CA ARG A 451 13.08 5.25 14.19
C ARG A 451 12.48 6.09 15.29
N GLN A 452 11.53 6.95 14.93
CA GLN A 452 10.79 7.80 15.86
C GLN A 452 9.31 7.70 15.49
N VAL A 453 8.61 6.71 16.04
CA VAL A 453 7.19 6.49 15.75
C VAL A 453 6.43 6.24 17.05
N THR A 454 5.20 6.74 17.12
CA THR A 454 4.32 6.49 18.26
C THR A 454 3.72 5.09 18.19
N VAL A 455 3.31 4.56 19.34
CA VAL A 455 2.64 3.25 19.42
C VAL A 455 1.33 3.26 18.62
N ASP A 456 0.57 4.36 18.65
CA ASP A 456 -0.70 4.47 17.91
C ASP A 456 -0.52 4.37 16.39
N VAL A 457 0.56 4.95 15.83
CA VAL A 457 0.87 4.84 14.40
C VAL A 457 1.26 3.41 14.04
N VAL A 458 2.07 2.77 14.88
CA VAL A 458 2.43 1.35 14.73
C VAL A 458 1.16 0.49 14.73
N ASP A 459 0.29 0.66 15.71
CA ASP A 459 -0.95 -0.12 15.82
C ASP A 459 -1.90 0.13 14.65
N SER A 460 -2.06 1.37 14.20
CA SER A 460 -2.87 1.72 13.02
C SER A 460 -2.42 0.98 11.75
N ILE A 461 -1.11 0.88 11.53
CA ILE A 461 -0.54 0.16 10.38
C ILE A 461 -0.83 -1.34 10.49
N PHE A 462 -0.57 -1.94 11.65
CA PHE A 462 -0.72 -3.38 11.85
C PHE A 462 -2.20 -3.82 11.91
N HIS A 463 -3.12 -2.92 12.26
CA HIS A 463 -4.55 -3.17 12.16
C HIS A 463 -5.06 -3.41 10.73
N ARG A 464 -4.34 -2.93 9.70
CA ARG A 464 -4.67 -3.16 8.28
C ARG A 464 -4.25 -4.56 7.79
N PHE A 465 -3.44 -5.30 8.55
CA PHE A 465 -3.01 -6.64 8.18
C PHE A 465 -4.07 -7.69 8.50
N CYS A 466 -4.06 -8.80 7.77
CA CYS A 466 -4.82 -10.00 8.15
C CYS A 466 -4.27 -10.62 9.46
N VAL A 467 -5.16 -11.28 10.20
CA VAL A 467 -4.76 -12.16 11.33
C VAL A 467 -3.93 -13.33 10.77
N GLY A 468 -2.80 -13.65 11.41
CA GLY A 468 -1.91 -14.74 10.96
C GLY A 468 -0.62 -14.27 10.28
N LYS A 469 -0.44 -12.96 10.12
CA LYS A 469 0.80 -12.30 9.70
C LYS A 469 1.15 -11.16 10.60
#